data_AF-A0A9D0YDR9-F1
#
_entry.id   AF-A0A9D0YDR9-F1
#
_cell.length_a   1.000
_cell.length_b   1.000
_cell.length_c   1.000
_cell.angle_alpha   90.00
_cell.angle_beta   90.00
_cell.angle_gamma   90.00
#
_symmetry.space_group_name_H-M   'P 1'
#
loop_
_entity.id
_entity.type
_entity.pdbx_description
1 polymer ?
#
loop_
_entity_poly.entity_id
_entity_poly.type
_entity_poly.pdbx_seq_one_letter_code
_entity_poly.pdbx_strand_id
1 'polypeptide(L)' 'MCGIVGAVAERDVTPILVEGLKRLEYRGYDSAGIAVMADDATIARCRT' A
#
# COMPACT_ATOMS: atom_id res chain seq x y z
N MET A 1 -16.57 -2.30 -2.32
CA MET A 1 -16.12 -2.14 -0.91
C MET A 1 -14.64 -1.73 -0.97
N CYS A 2 -14.05 -0.98 -0.03
CA CYS A 2 -12.63 -0.55 -0.14
C CYS A 2 -11.82 -0.89 1.12
N GLY A 3 -10.56 -1.30 0.95
CA GLY A 3 -9.59 -1.61 2.02
C GLY A 3 -8.44 -0.62 2.03
N ILE A 4 -8.03 -0.16 3.21
CA ILE A 4 -6.96 0.81 3.37
C ILE A 4 -6.01 0.28 4.43
N VAL A 5 -4.71 0.36 4.14
CA VAL A 5 -3.61 0.02 5.04
C VAL A 5 -2.60 1.17 4.98
N GLY A 6 -2.08 1.57 6.14
CA GLY A 6 -1.04 2.59 6.26
C GLY A 6 0.07 2.11 7.18
N ALA A 7 1.30 2.54 6.89
CA ALA A 7 2.49 2.23 7.69
C ALA A 7 3.45 3.42 7.65
N VAL A 8 4.11 3.68 8.77
CA VAL A 8 5.17 4.68 8.92
C VAL A 8 6.34 4.01 9.64
N ALA A 9 7.50 4.02 9.02
CA ALA A 9 8.73 3.47 9.59
C ALA A 9 9.96 4.07 8.89
N GLU A 10 11.13 3.95 9.52
CA GLU A 10 12.43 4.33 8.92
C GLU A 10 12.94 3.31 7.87
N ARG A 11 12.28 2.15 7.77
CA ARG A 11 12.59 1.08 6.82
C ARG A 11 11.52 0.99 5.74
N ASP A 12 11.84 0.37 4.61
CA ASP A 12 10.86 0.14 3.54
C ASP A 12 9.61 -0.59 4.06
N VAL A 13 8.45 0.05 3.87
CA VAL A 13 7.14 -0.44 4.29
C VAL A 13 6.36 -1.09 3.16
N THR A 14 6.88 -1.06 1.93
CA THR A 14 6.21 -1.60 0.73
C THR A 14 5.73 -3.05 0.93
N PRO A 15 6.54 -3.99 1.45
CA PRO A 15 6.09 -5.37 1.66
C PRO A 15 4.95 -5.49 2.67
N ILE A 16 4.94 -4.62 3.69
CA ILE A 16 3.92 -4.59 4.75
C ILE A 16 2.59 -4.11 4.18
N LEU A 17 2.61 -3.06 3.36
CA LEU A 17 1.42 -2.52 2.70
C LEU A 17 0.79 -3.56 1.76
N VAL A 18 1.61 -4.25 0.97
CA VAL A 18 1.15 -5.31 0.05
C VAL A 18 0.53 -6.47 0.81
N GLU A 19 1.18 -6.95 1.88
CA GLU A 19 0.64 -8.02 2.71
C GLU A 19 -0.67 -7.62 3.40
N GLY A 20 -0.76 -6.38 3.89
CA GLY A 20 -1.99 -5.84 4.46
C GLY A 20 -3.14 -5.82 3.46
N LEU A 21 -2.89 -5.42 2.20
CA LEU A 21 -3.90 -5.42 1.14
C LEU A 21 -4.38 -6.83 0.80
N LYS A 22 -3.47 -7.82 0.72
CA LYS A 22 -3.84 -9.24 0.52
C LYS A 22 -4.75 -9.76 1.62
N ARG A 23 -4.48 -9.39 2.88
CA ARG A 23 -5.35 -9.77 4.00
C ARG A 23 -6.73 -9.12 3.96
N LEU A 24 -6.88 -8.03 3.22
CA LEU A 24 -8.16 -7.36 3.02
C LEU A 24 -8.91 -7.85 1.77
N GLU A 25 -8.29 -8.67 0.92
CA GLU A 25 -8.83 -9.12 -0.37
C GLU A 25 -10.21 -9.81 -0.24
N TYR A 26 -10.49 -10.45 0.90
CA TYR A 26 -11.81 -11.06 1.19
C TYR A 26 -12.99 -10.08 1.08
N ARG A 27 -12.74 -8.77 1.17
CA ARG A 27 -13.75 -7.72 1.05
C ARG A 27 -14.15 -7.41 -0.40
N GLY A 28 -13.46 -8.00 -1.38
CA GLY A 28 -13.75 -7.87 -2.81
C GLY A 28 -13.32 -6.51 -3.35
N TYR A 29 -12.14 -6.46 -3.98
CA TYR A 29 -11.60 -5.28 -4.65
C TYR A 29 -11.22 -5.64 -6.09
N ASP A 30 -11.68 -4.85 -7.06
CA ASP A 30 -11.37 -5.06 -8.47
C ASP A 30 -9.97 -4.52 -8.86
N SER A 31 -9.35 -3.74 -7.97
CA SER A 31 -8.02 -3.14 -8.18
C SER A 31 -7.33 -2.84 -6.86
N ALA A 32 -6.00 -2.70 -6.91
CA ALA A 32 -5.18 -2.31 -5.78
C ALA A 32 -4.10 -1.30 -6.20
N GLY A 33 -3.65 -0.51 -5.23
CA GLY A 33 -2.54 0.40 -5.45
C GLY A 33 -1.92 0.84 -4.13
N ILE A 34 -0.66 1.23 -4.20
CA ILE A 34 0.10 1.76 -3.07
C ILE A 34 0.79 3.06 -3.48
N ALA A 35 0.99 3.92 -2.49
CA ALA A 35 1.76 5.14 -2.61
C ALA A 35 2.77 5.16 -1.47
N VAL A 36 4.04 5.37 -1.80
CA VAL A 36 5.13 5.44 -0.83
C VAL A 36 5.84 6.77 -1.03
N MET A 37 6.14 7.43 0.09
CA MET A 37 6.92 8.67 0.09
C MET A 37 8.41 8.29 0.02
N ALA A 38 9.12 8.83 -0.96
CA ALA A 38 10.56 8.74 -1.08
C ALA A 38 11.23 9.82 -0.23
N ASP A 39 12.55 9.68 -0.03
CA ASP A 39 13.35 10.55 0.85
C ASP A 39 13.34 12.02 0.43
N ASP A 40 13.14 12.30 -0.86
CA ASP A 40 13.00 13.63 -1.44
C ASP A 40 11.57 14.20 -1.36
N ALA A 41 10.72 13.59 -0.52
CA ALA A 41 9.30 13.87 -0.37
C ALA A 41 8.48 13.68 -1.66
N THR A 42 9.02 12.99 -2.67
CA THR A 42 8.24 12.59 -3.85
C THR A 42 7.39 11.36 -3.53
N ILE A 43 6.28 11.21 -4.24
CA ILE A 43 5.38 10.07 -4.06
C ILE A 43 5.54 9.12 -5.23
N ALA A 44 6.13 7.96 -4.98
CA ALA A 44 6.11 6.84 -5.89
C ALA A 44 4.75 6.12 -5.80
N ARG A 45 4.07 5.98 -6.93
CA ARG A 45 2.76 5.33 -7.02
C ARG A 45 2.85 4.09 -7.90
N CYS A 46 2.31 2.97 -7.43
CA CYS A 46 2.18 1.74 -8.21
C CYS A 46 0.73 1.23 -8.13
N ARG A 47 0.19 0.78 -9.26
CA ARG A 47 -1.19 0.30 -9.40
C ARG A 47 -1.20 -0.99 -10.24
N THR A 48 -2.16 -1.86 -9.98
CA THR A 48 -2.42 -3.07 -10.76
C THR A 48 -3.89 -3.15 -11.12
#